data_AF-A0A7V3W8R1-F1
#
_entry.id   AF-A0A7V3W8R1-F1
#
_cell.length_a   1.000
_cell.length_b   1.000
_cell.length_c   1.000
_cell.angle_alpha   90.00
_cell.angle_beta   90.00
_cell.angle_gamma   90.00
#
_symmetry.space_group_name_H-M   'P 1'
#
loop_
_entity.id
_entity.type
_entity.pdbx_description
1 polymer ?
#
loop_
_entity_poly.entity_id
_entity_poly.type
_entity_poly.pdbx_seq_one_letter_code
_entity_poly.pdbx_strand_id
1 'polypeptide(L)'
;MADGTIQPKIELDRLIRGLEETISLCEAARRLLASRGNGEGTLPDGLPVILERYIITESGLLFEPEHPEYPTRSIPAALNYLRFHADYLKIEHPEAVIERLIRFGHEPKQFEGIPDPWITQLLRKEFAERLPRENAPDAGELSAALHTVRLLRGKFPIDPSDRAEIGRATEVLLAYAGDFTRTVRQGYF
;
A
#
# COMPACT_ATOMS: atom_id res chain seq x y z
N MET A 1 9.97 -17.11 31.93
CA MET A 1 10.50 -16.56 30.67
C MET A 1 9.33 -16.49 29.72
N ALA A 2 8.79 -15.29 29.50
CA ALA A 2 7.69 -15.10 28.57
C ALA A 2 8.25 -15.17 27.15
N ASP A 3 7.59 -15.98 26.33
CA ASP A 3 7.92 -16.29 24.95
C ASP A 3 7.90 -15.01 24.10
N GLY A 4 9.08 -14.52 23.70
CA GLY A 4 9.25 -13.28 22.93
C GLY A 4 8.76 -13.35 21.47
N THR A 5 8.23 -14.50 21.05
CA THR A 5 7.84 -14.78 19.67
C THR A 5 6.46 -14.21 19.31
N ILE A 6 5.66 -13.79 20.31
CA ILE A 6 4.30 -13.24 20.10
C ILE A 6 4.34 -11.78 19.59
N GLN A 7 5.40 -11.03 19.89
CA GLN A 7 5.46 -9.59 19.61
C GLN A 7 5.60 -9.25 18.10
N PRO A 8 6.41 -9.97 17.30
CA PRO A 8 6.64 -9.57 15.92
C PRO A 8 5.42 -9.71 15.00
N LYS A 9 4.66 -10.79 15.16
CA LYS A 9 3.48 -11.09 14.36
C LYS A 9 2.32 -10.14 14.66
N ILE A 10 2.12 -9.78 15.93
CA ILE A 10 1.07 -8.84 16.35
C ILE A 10 1.32 -7.45 15.78
N GLU A 11 2.55 -6.95 15.83
CA GLU A 11 2.84 -5.63 15.28
C GLU A 11 2.74 -5.63 13.75
N LEU A 12 3.15 -6.72 13.08
CA LEU A 12 2.91 -6.87 11.64
C LEU A 12 1.40 -6.85 11.31
N ASP A 13 0.56 -7.54 12.08
CA ASP A 13 -0.90 -7.51 11.89
C ASP A 13 -1.43 -6.09 11.98
N ARG A 14 -1.00 -5.36 13.03
CA ARG A 14 -1.38 -3.97 13.26
C ARG A 14 -0.97 -3.07 12.10
N LEU A 15 0.26 -3.23 11.58
CA LEU A 15 0.75 -2.50 10.41
C LEU A 15 -0.13 -2.75 9.19
N ILE A 16 -0.39 -4.02 8.86
CA ILE A 16 -1.16 -4.39 7.68
C ILE A 16 -2.62 -3.93 7.82
N ARG A 17 -3.24 -4.05 9.00
CA ARG A 17 -4.61 -3.52 9.24
C ARG A 17 -4.69 -2.02 9.04
N GLY A 18 -3.71 -1.25 9.51
CA GLY A 18 -3.67 0.20 9.31
C GLY A 18 -3.61 0.60 7.83
N LEU A 19 -2.83 -0.14 7.04
CA LEU A 19 -2.77 0.05 5.58
C LEU A 19 -4.10 -0.34 4.91
N GLU A 20 -4.68 -1.50 5.27
CA GLU A 20 -5.98 -1.95 4.75
C GLU A 20 -7.13 -0.99 5.07
N GLU A 21 -7.15 -0.42 6.27
CA GLU A 21 -8.12 0.60 6.67
C GLU A 21 -7.98 1.85 5.80
N THR A 22 -6.75 2.33 5.63
CA THR A 22 -6.46 3.49 4.77
C THR A 22 -6.90 3.25 3.33
N ILE A 23 -6.59 2.09 2.76
CA ILE A 23 -7.00 1.68 1.42
C ILE A 23 -8.53 1.63 1.32
N SER A 24 -9.19 0.99 2.27
CA SER A 24 -10.66 0.83 2.29
C SER A 24 -11.38 2.17 2.38
N LEU A 25 -10.88 3.10 3.21
CA LEU A 25 -11.44 4.44 3.33
C LEU A 25 -11.23 5.26 2.04
N CYS A 26 -10.06 5.16 1.41
CA CYS A 26 -9.81 5.79 0.12
C CYS A 26 -10.76 5.26 -0.98
N GLU A 27 -10.95 3.94 -1.05
CA GLU A 27 -11.89 3.33 -1.99
C GLU A 27 -13.34 3.74 -1.73
N ALA A 28 -13.76 3.77 -0.46
CA ALA A 28 -15.10 4.22 -0.08
C ALA A 28 -15.33 5.68 -0.48
N ALA A 29 -14.35 6.56 -0.21
CA ALA A 29 -14.40 7.96 -0.64
C ALA A 29 -14.50 8.09 -2.17
N ARG A 30 -13.75 7.29 -2.93
CA ARG A 30 -13.83 7.27 -4.40
C ARG A 30 -15.21 6.81 -4.89
N ARG A 31 -15.79 5.78 -4.29
CA ARG A 31 -17.14 5.28 -4.64
C ARG A 31 -18.22 6.33 -4.36
N LEU A 32 -18.13 7.04 -3.23
CA LEU A 32 -19.02 8.16 -2.90
C LEU A 32 -18.90 9.32 -3.88
N LEU A 33 -17.68 9.66 -4.34
CA LEU A 33 -17.49 10.69 -5.36
C LEU A 33 -18.07 10.26 -6.73
N ALA A 34 -17.97 8.97 -7.08
CA ALA A 34 -18.51 8.43 -8.32
C ALA A 34 -20.05 8.37 -8.33
N SER A 35 -20.69 8.06 -7.21
CA SER A 35 -22.16 7.97 -7.12
C SER A 35 -22.88 9.31 -7.38
N ARG A 36 -22.18 10.43 -7.22
CA ARG A 36 -22.66 11.78 -7.57
C ARG A 36 -23.11 11.88 -9.05
N GLY A 37 -22.54 11.08 -9.94
CA GLY A 37 -22.92 11.05 -11.36
C GLY A 37 -24.21 10.26 -11.67
N ASN A 38 -24.74 9.49 -10.71
CA ASN A 38 -25.76 8.48 -10.95
C ASN A 38 -27.16 8.82 -10.39
N GLY A 39 -27.38 10.05 -9.90
CA GLY A 39 -28.70 10.52 -9.46
C GLY A 39 -29.13 10.09 -8.04
N GLU A 40 -28.30 9.34 -7.31
CA GLU A 40 -28.55 8.97 -5.91
C GLU A 40 -28.04 10.06 -4.96
N GLY A 41 -28.87 11.06 -4.67
CA GLY A 41 -28.65 12.04 -3.60
C GLY A 41 -27.51 13.03 -3.86
N THR A 42 -27.76 14.32 -3.69
CA THR A 42 -26.68 15.31 -3.67
C THR A 42 -25.91 15.19 -2.35
N LEU A 43 -24.62 14.85 -2.43
CA LEU A 43 -23.72 14.99 -1.29
C LEU A 43 -23.80 16.43 -0.76
N PRO A 44 -23.72 16.65 0.56
CA PRO A 44 -23.65 17.98 1.13
C PRO A 44 -22.57 18.84 0.47
N ASP A 45 -22.84 20.13 0.29
CA ASP A 45 -21.88 21.06 -0.28
C ASP A 45 -20.55 21.02 0.50
N GLY A 46 -19.44 20.96 -0.22
CA GLY A 46 -18.09 20.88 0.36
C GLY A 46 -17.60 19.47 0.69
N LEU A 47 -18.48 18.48 0.92
CA LEU A 47 -18.06 17.09 1.14
C LEU A 47 -17.23 16.51 -0.02
N PRO A 48 -17.57 16.75 -1.30
CA PRO A 48 -16.74 16.28 -2.42
C PRO A 48 -15.30 16.80 -2.36
N VAL A 49 -15.09 18.06 -1.99
CA VAL A 49 -13.75 18.67 -1.87
C VAL A 49 -12.97 18.02 -0.74
N ILE A 50 -13.62 17.72 0.39
CA ILE A 50 -13.01 17.02 1.52
C ILE A 50 -12.60 15.61 1.11
N LEU A 51 -13.46 14.87 0.42
CA LEU A 51 -13.17 13.51 -0.03
C LEU A 51 -12.04 13.49 -1.07
N GLU A 52 -12.02 14.40 -2.03
CA GLU A 52 -10.92 14.54 -2.99
C GLU A 52 -9.59 14.80 -2.28
N ARG A 53 -9.60 15.72 -1.31
CA ARG A 53 -8.41 16.02 -0.50
C ARG A 53 -7.94 14.84 0.33
N TYR A 54 -8.88 14.11 0.91
CA TYR A 54 -8.61 12.91 1.68
C TYR A 54 -7.92 11.85 0.81
N ILE A 55 -8.51 11.50 -0.34
CA ILE A 55 -7.98 10.46 -1.24
C ILE A 55 -6.56 10.82 -1.69
N ILE A 56 -6.31 12.06 -2.12
CA ILE A 56 -4.98 12.51 -2.55
C ILE A 56 -3.97 12.44 -1.41
N THR A 57 -4.37 12.90 -0.23
CA THR A 57 -3.45 12.92 0.91
C THR A 57 -3.10 11.50 1.33
N GLU A 58 -4.09 10.67 1.63
CA GLU A 58 -3.89 9.33 2.16
C GLU A 58 -3.21 8.39 1.15
N SER A 59 -3.60 8.44 -0.14
CA SER A 59 -2.92 7.62 -1.16
C SER A 59 -1.45 7.98 -1.33
N GLY A 60 -1.08 9.25 -1.12
CA GLY A 60 0.32 9.68 -1.09
C GLY A 60 1.07 9.24 0.18
N LEU A 61 0.41 9.34 1.35
CA LEU A 61 0.97 8.96 2.65
C LEU A 61 1.37 7.48 2.73
N LEU A 62 0.65 6.60 2.03
CA LEU A 62 0.99 5.17 1.94
C LEU A 62 2.42 4.89 1.45
N PHE A 63 3.04 5.85 0.75
CA PHE A 63 4.37 5.72 0.17
C PHE A 63 5.41 6.66 0.80
N GLU A 64 5.03 7.43 1.83
CA GLU A 64 5.99 8.26 2.55
C GLU A 64 6.97 7.39 3.36
N PRO A 65 8.22 7.87 3.58
CA PRO A 65 9.15 7.23 4.49
C PRO A 65 8.55 7.02 5.88
N GLU A 66 9.14 6.09 6.63
CA GLU A 66 8.76 5.84 8.02
C GLU A 66 8.84 7.13 8.86
N HIS A 67 7.73 7.52 9.47
CA HIS A 67 7.64 8.72 10.31
C HIS A 67 7.49 8.32 11.80
N PRO A 68 8.25 8.92 12.73
CA PRO A 68 8.19 8.55 14.15
C PRO A 68 6.80 8.69 14.79
N GLU A 69 6.00 9.66 14.33
CA GLU A 69 4.64 9.88 14.84
C GLU A 69 3.60 8.95 14.20
N TYR A 70 3.91 8.38 13.04
CA TYR A 70 2.99 7.52 12.26
C TYR A 70 3.71 6.29 11.70
N PRO A 71 4.34 5.45 12.56
CA PRO A 71 5.17 4.34 12.10
C PRO A 71 4.35 3.25 11.39
N THR A 72 3.03 3.25 11.54
CA THR A 72 2.14 2.19 11.06
C THR A 72 1.35 2.52 9.80
N ARG A 73 1.69 3.60 9.09
CA ARG A 73 0.83 4.13 8.02
C ARG A 73 1.41 4.06 6.61
N SER A 74 2.62 3.53 6.45
CA SER A 74 3.26 3.47 5.13
C SER A 74 3.82 2.09 4.79
N ILE A 75 3.81 1.79 3.49
CA ILE A 75 4.37 0.56 2.94
C ILE A 75 5.89 0.50 3.19
N PRO A 76 6.68 1.57 3.03
CA PRO A 76 8.09 1.58 3.43
C PRO A 76 8.32 1.14 4.88
N ALA A 77 7.48 1.58 5.83
CA ALA A 77 7.59 1.15 7.23
C ALA A 77 7.30 -0.35 7.39
N ALA A 78 6.26 -0.87 6.75
CA ALA A 78 5.96 -2.31 6.77
C ALA A 78 7.08 -3.15 6.12
N LEU A 79 7.70 -2.67 5.03
CA LEU A 79 8.84 -3.33 4.40
C LEU A 79 10.12 -3.28 5.26
N ASN A 80 10.33 -2.21 6.02
CA ASN A 80 11.39 -2.16 7.03
C ASN A 80 11.12 -3.14 8.16
N TYR A 81 9.86 -3.23 8.61
CA TYR A 81 9.46 -4.16 9.65
C TYR A 81 9.73 -5.61 9.24
N LEU A 82 9.30 -6.02 8.04
CA LEU A 82 9.58 -7.33 7.46
C LEU A 82 11.08 -7.60 7.37
N ARG A 83 11.90 -6.60 7.01
CA ARG A 83 13.36 -6.76 6.96
C ARG A 83 13.95 -7.11 8.33
N PHE A 84 13.57 -6.37 9.37
CA PHE A 84 14.18 -6.50 10.68
C PHE A 84 13.67 -7.71 11.47
N HIS A 85 12.49 -8.23 11.13
CA HIS A 85 11.85 -9.32 11.86
C HIS A 85 11.74 -10.60 11.05
N ALA A 86 12.36 -10.71 9.88
CA ALA A 86 12.28 -11.89 9.01
C ALA A 86 12.59 -13.20 9.75
N ASP A 87 13.58 -13.21 10.65
CA ASP A 87 13.96 -14.41 11.42
C ASP A 87 12.91 -14.85 12.46
N TYR A 88 11.97 -13.96 12.80
CA TYR A 88 10.93 -14.17 13.81
C TYR A 88 9.53 -14.28 13.20
N LEU A 89 9.39 -14.07 11.90
CA LEU A 89 8.13 -14.16 11.19
C LEU A 89 8.02 -15.54 10.54
N LYS A 90 7.02 -16.30 10.99
CA LYS A 90 6.62 -17.55 10.35
C LYS A 90 5.65 -17.25 9.22
N ILE A 91 5.86 -17.85 8.05
CA ILE A 91 4.90 -17.81 6.95
C ILE A 91 3.89 -18.94 7.20
N GLU A 92 2.65 -18.60 7.51
CA GLU A 92 1.60 -19.59 7.79
C GLU A 92 1.12 -20.29 6.50
N HIS A 93 1.13 -19.54 5.40
CA HIS A 93 0.63 -19.94 4.08
C HIS A 93 1.68 -19.63 3.00
N PRO A 94 2.76 -20.42 2.92
CA PRO A 94 3.85 -20.19 1.99
C PRO A 94 3.41 -20.17 0.52
N GLU A 95 2.34 -20.89 0.17
CA GLU A 95 1.75 -20.91 -1.17
C GLU A 95 1.36 -19.51 -1.66
N ALA A 96 0.79 -18.66 -0.81
CA ALA A 96 0.35 -17.32 -1.20
C ALA A 96 1.55 -16.40 -1.48
N VAL A 97 2.59 -16.51 -0.65
CA VAL A 97 3.85 -15.75 -0.83
C VAL A 97 4.59 -16.22 -2.07
N ILE A 98 4.69 -17.54 -2.28
CA ILE A 98 5.35 -18.15 -3.43
C ILE A 98 4.61 -17.80 -4.73
N GLU A 99 3.27 -17.89 -4.77
CA GLU A 99 2.50 -17.48 -5.94
C GLU A 99 2.79 -16.02 -6.30
N ARG A 100 2.89 -15.15 -5.29
CA ARG A 100 3.25 -13.76 -5.51
C ARG A 100 4.68 -13.61 -6.07
N LEU A 101 5.66 -14.32 -5.52
CA LEU A 101 7.03 -14.31 -6.02
C LEU A 101 7.11 -14.83 -7.46
N ILE A 102 6.32 -15.84 -7.83
CA ILE A 102 6.21 -16.30 -9.22
C ILE A 102 5.68 -15.20 -10.13
N ARG A 103 4.66 -14.44 -9.69
CA ARG A 103 4.17 -13.25 -10.44
C ARG A 103 5.22 -12.15 -10.57
N PHE A 104 6.20 -12.10 -9.68
CA PHE A 104 7.36 -11.22 -9.81
C PHE A 104 8.43 -11.74 -10.79
N GLY A 105 8.29 -12.97 -11.29
CA GLY A 105 9.17 -13.57 -12.31
C GLY A 105 10.11 -14.66 -11.77
N HIS A 106 9.94 -15.09 -10.52
CA HIS A 106 10.74 -16.18 -9.94
C HIS A 106 10.22 -17.55 -10.36
N GLU A 107 11.10 -18.55 -10.40
CA GLU A 107 10.75 -19.93 -10.75
C GLU A 107 10.29 -20.71 -9.50
N PRO A 108 9.23 -21.53 -9.58
CA PRO A 108 8.70 -22.28 -8.43
C PRO A 108 9.74 -23.16 -7.72
N LYS A 109 10.69 -23.74 -8.48
CA LYS A 109 11.74 -24.62 -7.95
C LYS A 109 12.74 -23.90 -7.05
N GLN A 110 12.83 -22.57 -7.13
CA GLN A 110 13.74 -21.78 -6.31
C GLN A 110 13.34 -21.76 -4.83
N PHE A 111 12.13 -22.20 -4.48
CA PHE A 111 11.59 -22.14 -3.12
C PHE A 111 11.65 -23.48 -2.38
N GLU A 112 12.04 -24.57 -3.05
CA GLU A 112 12.18 -25.88 -2.42
C GLU A 112 13.28 -25.87 -1.35
N GLY A 113 12.91 -26.11 -0.09
CA GLY A 113 13.86 -26.16 1.03
C GLY A 113 14.40 -24.80 1.48
N ILE A 114 13.85 -23.69 0.97
CA ILE A 114 14.25 -22.34 1.41
C ILE A 114 13.58 -21.98 2.73
N PRO A 115 14.33 -21.50 3.74
CA PRO A 115 13.76 -21.05 5.00
C PRO A 115 12.87 -19.79 4.86
N ASP A 116 11.81 -19.70 5.68
CA ASP A 116 10.89 -18.55 5.75
C ASP A 116 11.59 -17.17 5.81
N PRO A 117 12.67 -16.97 6.59
CA PRO A 117 13.33 -15.67 6.64
C PRO A 117 13.88 -15.25 5.26
N TRP A 118 14.35 -16.20 4.45
CA TRP A 118 14.88 -15.92 3.12
C TRP A 118 13.77 -15.60 2.13
N ILE A 119 12.64 -16.34 2.21
CA ILE A 119 11.44 -16.04 1.43
C ILE A 119 10.90 -14.65 1.79
N THR A 120 10.86 -14.32 3.08
CA THR A 120 10.44 -13.01 3.61
C THR A 120 11.32 -11.88 3.07
N GLN A 121 12.65 -12.05 3.12
CA GLN A 121 13.60 -11.06 2.60
C GLN A 121 13.47 -10.88 1.08
N LEU A 122 13.26 -11.97 0.33
CA LEU A 122 13.05 -11.89 -1.11
C LEU A 122 11.74 -11.18 -1.45
N LEU A 123 10.64 -11.55 -0.80
CA LEU A 123 9.34 -10.87 -0.96
C LEU A 123 9.46 -9.37 -0.69
N ARG A 124 10.08 -9.03 0.44
CA ARG A 124 10.33 -7.64 0.85
C ARG A 124 11.18 -6.92 -0.19
N LYS A 125 12.22 -7.56 -0.73
CA LYS A 125 13.07 -6.98 -1.78
C LYS A 125 12.26 -6.69 -3.04
N GLU A 126 11.46 -7.63 -3.52
CA GLU A 126 10.65 -7.46 -4.73
C GLU A 126 9.66 -6.29 -4.62
N PHE A 127 8.97 -6.16 -3.47
CA PHE A 127 8.13 -4.99 -3.23
C PHE A 127 8.96 -3.70 -3.08
N ALA A 128 10.07 -3.73 -2.34
CA ALA A 128 10.91 -2.54 -2.16
C ALA A 128 11.48 -2.00 -3.49
N GLU A 129 11.87 -2.87 -4.42
CA GLU A 129 12.39 -2.47 -5.74
C GLU A 129 11.33 -1.87 -6.65
N ARG A 130 10.05 -2.18 -6.40
CA ARG A 130 8.90 -1.66 -7.15
C ARG A 130 8.25 -0.45 -6.49
N LEU A 131 8.74 0.03 -5.35
CA LEU A 131 8.25 1.27 -4.75
C LEU A 131 8.45 2.47 -5.69
N PRO A 132 7.53 3.45 -5.66
CA PRO A 132 7.68 4.66 -6.45
C PRO A 132 8.91 5.46 -5.98
N ARG A 133 9.62 6.05 -6.95
CA ARG A 133 10.81 6.88 -6.69
C ARG A 133 10.43 8.35 -6.73
N GLU A 134 10.54 9.01 -5.58
CA GLU A 134 10.15 10.42 -5.44
C GLU A 134 10.91 11.36 -6.38
N ASN A 135 12.20 11.07 -6.61
CA ASN A 135 13.10 11.89 -7.41
C ASN A 135 13.19 11.44 -8.88
N ALA A 136 12.40 10.45 -9.29
CA ALA A 136 12.43 9.89 -10.65
C ALA A 136 11.00 9.54 -11.12
N PRO A 137 10.16 10.55 -11.44
CA PRO A 137 8.76 10.33 -11.81
C PRO A 137 8.59 9.53 -13.11
N ASP A 138 9.61 9.51 -13.97
CA ASP A 138 9.69 8.77 -15.23
C ASP A 138 10.15 7.31 -15.05
N ALA A 139 10.51 6.89 -13.83
CA ALA A 139 10.98 5.52 -13.56
C ALA A 139 9.92 4.42 -13.70
N GLY A 140 8.64 4.80 -13.85
CA GLY A 140 7.54 3.85 -14.07
C GLY A 140 6.18 4.43 -13.66
N GLU A 141 5.12 3.69 -13.97
CA GLU A 141 3.72 4.11 -13.75
C GLU A 141 3.43 4.49 -12.29
N LEU A 142 3.96 3.70 -11.33
CA LEU A 142 3.76 3.97 -9.90
C LEU A 142 4.46 5.27 -9.45
N SER A 143 5.66 5.55 -9.96
CA SER A 143 6.41 6.78 -9.66
C SER A 143 5.72 8.01 -10.26
N ALA A 144 5.21 7.89 -11.49
CA ALA A 144 4.42 8.94 -12.13
C ALA A 144 3.13 9.21 -11.35
N ALA A 145 2.43 8.16 -10.91
CA ALA A 145 1.21 8.28 -10.12
C ALA A 145 1.47 9.00 -8.77
N LEU A 146 2.53 8.62 -8.04
CA LEU A 146 2.91 9.31 -6.81
C LEU A 146 3.24 10.79 -7.06
N HIS A 147 3.96 11.08 -8.14
CA HIS A 147 4.28 12.46 -8.53
C HIS A 147 3.02 13.29 -8.80
N THR A 148 2.08 12.78 -9.60
CA THR A 148 0.79 13.45 -9.88
C THR A 148 0.04 13.76 -8.59
N VAL A 149 -0.13 12.77 -7.70
CA VAL A 149 -0.84 12.95 -6.43
C VAL A 149 -0.16 14.02 -5.56
N ARG A 150 1.17 14.03 -5.49
CA ARG A 150 1.93 15.02 -4.72
C ARG A 150 1.86 16.43 -5.31
N LEU A 151 1.97 16.56 -6.63
CA LEU A 151 1.85 17.86 -7.32
C LEU A 151 0.49 18.51 -7.04
N LEU A 152 -0.56 17.69 -7.02
CA LEU A 152 -1.94 18.15 -6.89
C LEU A 152 -2.39 18.26 -5.42
N ARG A 153 -1.66 17.65 -4.46
CA ARG A 153 -1.89 17.84 -3.01
C ARG A 153 -1.86 19.31 -2.58
N GLY A 154 -1.06 20.15 -3.24
CA GLY A 154 -0.99 21.58 -2.97
C GLY A 154 -2.06 22.44 -3.65
N LYS A 155 -2.84 21.86 -4.58
CA LYS A 155 -3.79 22.57 -5.43
C LYS A 155 -5.22 22.24 -4.99
N PHE A 156 -5.75 23.02 -4.05
CA PHE A 156 -7.15 22.94 -3.65
C PHE A 156 -7.85 24.31 -3.82
N PRO A 157 -9.03 24.36 -4.48
CA PRO A 157 -9.74 23.24 -5.11
C PRO A 157 -9.02 22.67 -6.33
N ILE A 158 -9.33 21.41 -6.67
CA ILE A 158 -8.75 20.73 -7.84
C ILE A 158 -9.50 21.15 -9.08
N ASP A 159 -8.76 21.50 -10.13
CA ASP A 159 -9.35 21.84 -11.41
C ASP A 159 -10.07 20.64 -12.03
N PRO A 160 -11.27 20.81 -12.62
CA PRO A 160 -12.00 19.70 -13.24
C PRO A 160 -11.20 18.92 -14.30
N SER A 161 -10.24 19.56 -14.98
CA SER A 161 -9.33 18.94 -15.93
C SER A 161 -8.43 17.87 -15.30
N ASP A 162 -8.07 18.05 -14.03
CA ASP A 162 -7.05 17.25 -13.35
C ASP A 162 -7.66 16.04 -12.63
N ARG A 163 -8.98 16.05 -12.39
CA ARG A 163 -9.70 14.99 -11.67
C ARG A 163 -9.54 13.61 -12.28
N ALA A 164 -9.58 13.51 -13.61
CA ALA A 164 -9.42 12.24 -14.31
C ALA A 164 -8.00 11.68 -14.12
N GLU A 165 -7.00 12.55 -14.10
CA GLU A 165 -5.61 12.16 -13.88
C GLU A 165 -5.38 11.68 -12.43
N ILE A 166 -5.92 12.41 -11.45
CA ILE A 166 -5.91 11.99 -10.04
C ILE A 166 -6.62 10.66 -9.86
N GLY A 167 -7.78 10.49 -10.48
CA GLY A 167 -8.53 9.23 -10.43
C GLY A 167 -7.67 8.04 -10.84
N ARG A 168 -6.94 8.17 -11.97
CA ARG A 168 -6.01 7.13 -12.44
C ARG A 168 -4.81 6.96 -11.51
N ALA A 169 -4.16 8.06 -11.12
CA ALA A 169 -2.97 8.00 -10.26
C ALA A 169 -3.27 7.34 -8.90
N THR A 170 -4.37 7.73 -8.27
CA THR A 170 -4.81 7.14 -7.00
C THR A 170 -5.18 5.67 -7.16
N GLU A 171 -5.73 5.24 -8.31
CA GLU A 171 -6.00 3.84 -8.61
C GLU A 171 -4.75 2.99 -8.70
N VAL A 172 -3.74 3.45 -9.42
CA VAL A 172 -2.46 2.76 -9.55
C VAL A 172 -1.81 2.58 -8.15
N LEU A 173 -1.79 3.64 -7.35
CA LEU A 173 -1.23 3.62 -6.00
C LEU A 173 -1.98 2.66 -5.07
N LEU A 174 -3.32 2.75 -5.03
CA LEU A 174 -4.15 1.89 -4.19
C LEU A 174 -4.11 0.43 -4.64
N ALA A 175 -4.02 0.15 -5.94
CA ALA A 175 -3.89 -1.21 -6.47
C ALA A 175 -2.59 -1.87 -6.00
N TYR A 176 -1.47 -1.13 -6.07
CA TYR A 176 -0.19 -1.61 -5.53
C TYR A 176 -0.27 -1.85 -4.02
N ALA A 177 -0.82 -0.89 -3.27
CA ALA A 177 -0.96 -0.99 -1.82
C ALA A 177 -1.83 -2.17 -1.40
N GLY A 178 -2.97 -2.38 -2.07
CA GLY A 178 -3.88 -3.49 -1.81
C GLY A 178 -3.30 -4.84 -2.19
N ASP A 179 -2.45 -4.91 -3.21
CA ASP A 179 -1.74 -6.12 -3.58
C ASP A 179 -0.61 -6.47 -2.58
N PHE A 180 0.10 -5.47 -2.07
CA PHE A 180 1.04 -5.63 -0.96
C PHE A 180 0.34 -6.15 0.30
N THR A 181 -0.70 -5.46 0.78
CA THR A 181 -1.40 -5.85 2.02
C THR A 181 -2.04 -7.23 1.89
N ARG A 182 -2.67 -7.54 0.74
CA ARG A 182 -3.25 -8.86 0.47
C ARG A 182 -2.20 -9.96 0.53
N THR A 183 -1.03 -9.76 -0.08
CA THR A 183 0.04 -10.76 -0.07
C THR A 183 0.52 -11.04 1.36
N VAL A 184 0.78 -9.99 2.14
CA VAL A 184 1.23 -10.16 3.53
C VAL A 184 0.11 -10.77 4.38
N ARG A 185 -1.14 -10.33 4.19
CA ARG A 185 -2.32 -10.88 4.87
C ARG A 185 -2.42 -12.39 4.63
N GLN A 186 -2.41 -12.80 3.37
CA GLN A 186 -2.58 -14.20 2.97
C GLN A 186 -1.39 -15.06 3.37
N GLY A 187 -0.17 -14.53 3.42
CA GLY A 187 1.03 -15.30 3.74
C GLY A 187 1.25 -15.53 5.24
N TYR A 188 0.95 -14.53 6.09
CA TYR A 188 1.38 -14.54 7.50
C TYR A 188 0.21 -14.70 8.49
N PHE A 189 -1.05 -14.68 8.04
CA PHE A 189 -2.24 -14.72 8.91
C PHE A 189 -3.30 -15.66 8.38
#